data_AF-A0AAN0IUL6-F1
#
_entry.id   AF-A0AAN0IUL6-F1
#
_cell.length_a   1.000
_cell.length_b   1.000
_cell.length_c   1.000
_cell.angle_alpha   90.00
_cell.angle_beta   90.00
_cell.angle_gamma   90.00
#
_symmetry.space_group_name_H-M   'P 1'
#
loop_
_entity.id
_entity.type
_entity.pdbx_description
1 polymer ?
#
loop_
_entity_poly.entity_id
_entity_poly.type
_entity_poly.pdbx_seq_one_letter_code
_entity_poly.pdbx_strand_id
1 'polypeptide(L)'
;QEQEPIIQQRIQQAVDEVKTKSSEDKQKVLMDASRQLREALKEANAQSNSKENCWNCGRKATETCSGCSKARYCGTYCQHKDWDRH
;
A
#
# COMPACT_ATOMS: atom_id res chain seq x y z
N GLN A 1 -6.04 48.22 32.40
CA GLN A 1 -5.73 46.86 32.89
C GLN A 1 -6.74 45.81 32.40
N GLU A 2 -7.89 46.20 31.83
CA GLU A 2 -8.93 45.24 31.39
C GLU A 2 -8.68 44.56 30.02
N GLN A 3 -7.64 44.97 29.28
CA GLN A 3 -7.37 44.42 27.93
C GLN A 3 -6.55 43.13 27.93
N GLU A 4 -5.76 42.87 28.98
CA GLU A 4 -4.95 41.64 29.09
C GLU A 4 -5.76 40.33 28.96
N PRO A 5 -6.90 40.14 29.66
CA PRO A 5 -7.67 38.91 29.53
C PRO A 5 -8.24 38.72 28.11
N ILE A 6 -8.60 39.80 27.43
CA ILE A 6 -9.12 39.76 26.05
C ILE A 6 -8.01 39.32 25.09
N ILE A 7 -6.79 39.83 25.27
CA ILE A 7 -5.63 39.45 24.44
C ILE A 7 -5.29 37.98 24.65
N GLN A 8 -5.26 37.49 25.89
CA GLN A 8 -5.00 36.08 26.19
C GLN A 8 -6.09 35.16 25.61
N GLN A 9 -7.37 35.54 25.72
CA GLN A 9 -8.47 34.76 25.14
C GLN A 9 -8.35 34.65 23.62
N ARG A 10 -7.98 35.74 22.92
CA ARG A 10 -7.79 35.73 21.47
C ARG A 10 -6.60 34.88 21.03
N ILE A 11 -5.51 34.88 21.80
CA ILE A 11 -4.36 34.00 21.56
C ILE A 11 -4.79 32.53 21.70
N GLN A 12 -5.55 32.21 22.75
CA GLN A 12 -6.02 30.84 22.98
C GLN A 12 -6.95 30.37 21.86
N GLN A 13 -7.90 31.20 21.42
CA GLN A 13 -8.77 30.91 20.27
C GLN A 13 -7.96 30.64 19.00
N ALA A 14 -6.98 31.48 18.69
CA ALA A 14 -6.11 31.28 17.53
C ALA A 14 -5.32 29.96 17.62
N VAL A 15 -4.83 29.60 18.80
CA VAL A 15 -4.12 28.33 19.03
C VAL A 15 -5.05 27.14 18.81
N ASP A 16 -6.28 27.19 19.31
CA ASP A 16 -7.24 26.08 19.20
C ASP A 16 -7.76 25.92 17.77
N GLU A 17 -7.96 27.02 17.04
CA GLU A 17 -8.25 27.01 15.61
C GLU A 17 -7.12 26.36 14.81
N VAL A 18 -5.87 26.73 15.07
CA VAL A 18 -4.69 26.14 14.40
C VAL A 18 -4.57 24.66 14.71
N LYS A 19 -4.78 24.25 15.97
CA LYS A 19 -4.76 22.83 16.36
C LYS A 19 -5.86 22.03 15.67
N THR A 20 -7.08 22.58 15.62
CA THR A 20 -8.23 21.92 14.99
C THR A 20 -7.97 21.72 13.51
N LYS A 21 -7.59 22.78 12.80
CA LYS A 21 -7.27 22.72 11.37
C LYS A 21 -6.11 21.78 11.07
N SER A 22 -5.06 21.80 11.91
CA SER A 22 -3.94 20.87 11.78
C SER A 22 -4.36 19.40 11.95
N SER A 23 -5.27 19.12 12.89
CA SER A 23 -5.82 17.78 13.11
C SER A 23 -6.68 17.32 11.92
N GLU A 24 -7.51 18.21 11.36
CA GLU A 24 -8.33 17.95 10.18
C GLU A 24 -7.47 17.67 8.94
N ASP A 25 -6.45 18.50 8.69
CA ASP A 25 -5.51 18.33 7.58
C ASP A 25 -4.76 17.00 7.71
N LYS A 26 -4.29 16.65 8.92
CA LYS A 26 -3.65 15.36 9.18
C LYS A 26 -4.61 14.20 8.93
N GLN A 27 -5.85 14.29 9.39
CA GLN A 27 -6.85 13.24 9.17
C GLN A 27 -7.15 13.06 7.67
N LYS A 28 -7.24 14.16 6.92
CA LYS A 28 -7.44 14.12 5.48
C LYS A 28 -6.26 13.45 4.76
N VAL A 29 -5.02 13.82 5.10
CA VAL A 29 -3.81 13.19 4.54
C VAL A 29 -3.79 11.69 4.82
N LEU A 30 -4.13 11.26 6.04
CA LEU A 30 -4.20 9.84 6.40
C LEU A 30 -5.27 9.09 5.60
N MET A 31 -6.44 9.70 5.39
CA MET A 31 -7.52 9.11 4.60
C MET A 31 -7.13 8.98 3.12
N ASP A 32 -6.51 10.02 2.55
CA ASP A 32 -6.02 10.02 1.17
C ASP A 32 -4.91 8.98 0.98
N ALA A 33 -3.95 8.87 1.91
CA ALA A 33 -2.91 7.84 1.89
C ALA A 33 -3.49 6.42 1.98
N SER A 34 -4.50 6.23 2.85
CA SER A 34 -5.19 4.94 2.98
C SER A 34 -5.92 4.55 1.70
N ARG A 35 -6.53 5.51 1.00
CA ARG A 35 -7.16 5.26 -0.32
C ARG A 35 -6.13 4.84 -1.35
N GLN A 36 -5.03 5.58 -1.47
CA GLN A 36 -3.95 5.26 -2.41
C GLN A 36 -3.36 3.87 -2.17
N LEU A 37 -3.14 3.49 -0.90
CA LEU A 37 -2.64 2.15 -0.57
C LEU A 37 -3.62 1.04 -0.99
N ARG A 38 -4.94 1.26 -0.80
CA ARG A 38 -5.98 0.31 -1.22
C ARG A 38 -6.04 0.16 -2.74
N GLU A 39 -5.90 1.25 -3.48
CA GLU A 39 -5.89 1.24 -4.95
C GLU A 39 -4.65 0.51 -5.48
N ALA A 40 -3.47 0.85 -4.98
CA ALA A 40 -2.23 0.16 -5.34
C ALA A 40 -2.28 -1.34 -5.04
N LEU A 41 -2.89 -1.74 -3.92
CA LEU A 41 -3.07 -3.16 -3.59
C LEU A 41 -4.04 -3.85 -4.55
N LYS A 42 -5.14 -3.19 -4.95
CA LYS A 42 -6.06 -3.73 -5.96
C LYS A 42 -5.36 -3.91 -7.31
N GLU A 43 -4.55 -2.96 -7.73
CA GLU A 43 -3.77 -3.04 -8.97
C GLU A 43 -2.75 -4.19 -8.92
N ALA A 44 -2.01 -4.31 -7.82
CA ALA A 44 -1.09 -5.43 -7.61
C ALA A 44 -1.83 -6.79 -7.66
N ASN A 45 -3.01 -6.88 -7.05
CA ASN A 45 -3.81 -8.09 -7.07
C ASN A 45 -4.38 -8.40 -8.47
N ALA A 46 -4.77 -7.38 -9.24
CA ALA A 46 -5.23 -7.53 -10.63
C ALA A 46 -4.10 -8.02 -11.56
N GLN A 47 -2.84 -7.66 -11.28
CA GLN A 47 -1.67 -8.22 -11.96
C GLN A 47 -1.33 -9.65 -11.52
N SER A 48 -1.87 -10.11 -10.39
CA SER A 48 -1.67 -11.46 -9.84
C SER A 48 -2.77 -12.45 -10.28
N ASN A 49 -3.14 -12.47 -11.56
CA ASN A 49 -4.03 -13.51 -12.05
C ASN A 49 -3.33 -14.88 -11.88
N SER A 50 -3.65 -15.61 -10.80
CA SER A 50 -2.77 -16.62 -10.19
C SER A 50 -2.34 -17.78 -11.11
N LYS A 51 -3.04 -17.94 -12.24
CA LYS A 51 -2.68 -18.87 -13.31
C LYS A 51 -1.34 -18.52 -13.95
N GLU A 52 -0.88 -17.28 -13.85
CA GLU A 52 0.37 -16.80 -14.42
C GLU A 52 1.44 -16.51 -13.36
N ASN A 53 1.31 -17.04 -12.13
CA ASN A 53 2.30 -16.82 -11.08
C ASN A 53 3.26 -18.01 -10.97
N CYS A 54 4.51 -17.71 -10.61
CA CYS A 54 5.58 -18.66 -10.39
C CYS A 54 5.26 -19.55 -9.18
N TRP A 55 5.25 -20.87 -9.37
CA TRP A 55 4.95 -21.82 -8.29
C TRP A 55 5.97 -21.77 -7.15
N ASN A 56 7.23 -21.47 -7.48
CA ASN A 56 8.30 -21.39 -6.49
C ASN A 56 8.25 -20.11 -5.62
N CYS A 57 8.02 -18.93 -6.22
CA CYS A 57 8.23 -17.64 -5.53
C CYS A 57 7.07 -16.64 -5.63
N GLY A 58 5.98 -17.00 -6.31
CA GLY A 58 4.76 -16.18 -6.40
C GLY A 58 4.85 -14.95 -7.33
N ARG A 59 6.01 -14.59 -7.86
CA ARG A 59 6.15 -13.53 -8.88
C ARG A 59 5.52 -13.93 -10.21
N LYS A 60 5.23 -12.98 -11.09
CA LYS A 60 4.72 -13.26 -12.44
C LYS A 60 5.65 -14.24 -13.18
N ALA A 61 5.07 -15.33 -13.65
CA ALA A 61 5.73 -16.32 -14.47
C ALA A 61 5.85 -15.83 -15.92
N THR A 62 6.95 -16.20 -16.55
CA THR A 62 7.29 -15.90 -17.94
C THR A 62 7.37 -17.16 -18.78
N GLU A 63 7.52 -18.31 -18.13
CA GLU A 63 7.76 -19.60 -18.77
C GLU A 63 6.81 -20.65 -18.18
N THR A 64 6.43 -21.60 -19.04
CA THR A 64 5.67 -22.79 -18.63
C THR A 64 6.61 -23.98 -18.67
N CYS A 65 6.53 -24.86 -17.68
CA CYS A 65 7.37 -26.05 -17.60
C CYS A 65 7.17 -26.93 -18.84
N SER A 66 8.25 -27.18 -19.60
CA SER A 66 8.19 -27.97 -20.84
C SER A 66 7.87 -29.45 -20.62
N GLY A 67 8.03 -29.96 -19.40
CA GLY A 67 7.71 -31.36 -19.07
C GLY A 67 6.23 -31.60 -18.79
N CYS A 68 5.63 -30.81 -17.89
CA CYS A 68 4.25 -31.04 -17.45
C CYS A 68 3.22 -30.07 -18.05
N SER A 69 3.66 -28.95 -18.64
CA SER A 69 2.84 -27.87 -19.21
C SER A 69 1.83 -27.23 -18.24
N LYS A 70 1.91 -27.55 -16.94
CA LYS A 70 1.01 -27.06 -15.87
C LYS A 70 1.72 -26.06 -14.95
N ALA A 71 2.94 -26.38 -14.54
CA ALA A 71 3.73 -25.51 -13.67
C ALA A 71 4.24 -24.28 -14.44
N ARG A 72 4.27 -23.14 -13.74
CA ARG A 72 4.62 -21.82 -14.28
C ARG A 72 5.77 -21.26 -13.45
N TYR A 73 6.76 -20.64 -14.09
CA TYR A 73 7.95 -20.10 -13.44
C TYR A 73 8.36 -18.73 -13.99
N CYS A 74 8.95 -17.89 -13.15
CA CYS A 74 9.51 -16.59 -13.56
C CYS A 74 10.92 -16.71 -14.18
N GLY A 75 11.39 -17.92 -14.48
CA GLY A 75 12.72 -18.22 -14.98
C GLY A 75 13.22 -19.61 -14.56
N THR A 76 14.24 -20.11 -15.24
CA THR A 76 14.81 -21.45 -15.04
C THR A 76 15.31 -21.71 -13.61
N TYR A 77 15.79 -20.67 -12.90
CA TYR A 77 16.24 -20.82 -11.51
C TYR A 77 15.11 -21.31 -10.58
N CYS A 78 13.93 -20.71 -10.70
CA CYS A 78 12.77 -21.10 -9.89
C CYS A 78 12.24 -22.49 -10.30
N GLN A 79 12.32 -22.84 -11.59
CA GLN A 79 11.96 -24.16 -12.09
C GLN A 79 12.88 -25.25 -11.49
N HIS A 80 14.19 -25.05 -11.51
CA HIS A 80 15.14 -26.03 -10.95
C HIS A 80 14.98 -26.21 -9.45
N LYS A 81 14.69 -25.14 -8.71
CA LYS A 81 14.46 -25.20 -7.26
C LYS A 81 13.22 -25.99 -6.87
N ASP A 82 12.20 -25.97 -7.71
CA ASP A 82 10.92 -26.65 -7.48
C ASP A 82 10.85 -28.01 -8.18
N TRP A 83 11.92 -28.43 -8.86
CA TRP A 83 11.90 -29.54 -9.83
C TRP A 83 11.32 -30.84 -9.28
N ASP A 84 11.73 -31.25 -8.08
CA ASP A 84 11.29 -32.50 -7.44
C ASP A 84 9.95 -32.38 -6.69
N ARG A 85 9.40 -31.17 -6.55
CA ARG A 85 8.23 -30.87 -5.71
C ARG A 85 6.98 -30.43 -6.46
N HIS A 86 7.07 -30.18 -7.77
CA HIS A 86 5.98 -29.61 -8.57
C HIS A 86 5.28 -30.61 -9.50
#